data_AF-A0A8E2R019-F1
#
_entry.id   AF-A0A8E2R019-F1
#
_cell.length_a   1.000
_cell.length_b   1.000
_cell.length_c   1.000
_cell.angle_alpha   90.00
_cell.angle_beta   90.00
_cell.angle_gamma   90.00
#
_symmetry.space_group_name_H-M   'P 1'
#
loop_
_entity.id
_entity.type
_entity.pdbx_description
1 polymer ?
#
loop_
_entity_poly.entity_id
_entity_poly.type
_entity_poly.pdbx_seq_one_letter_code
_entity_poly.pdbx_strand_id
1 'polypeptide(L)'
;MSGDIARARRCSAAPGPSASAACGRSCSHAGIRPPTRSTRVREDIDTLGAPPLRSAVPRRGEARMPTYTYRCESAHRFDEVHTMHSVPERSVCPECGQDARRRPAAPHLSVAGSSAYGLIDAASRSAHEPDVVTSLPGAPRRPGGGITRNPLHAKLPRH
;
A
#
# COMPACT_ATOMS: atom_id res chain seq x y z
N MET A 1 42.36 13.10 55.67
CA MET A 1 41.90 14.25 54.87
C MET A 1 40.81 13.71 53.94
N SER A 2 39.65 13.27 54.44
CA SER A 2 38.57 14.07 55.06
C SER A 2 38.03 15.11 54.08
N GLY A 3 36.83 14.86 53.54
CA GLY A 3 36.16 15.76 52.61
C GLY A 3 34.88 15.23 52.00
N ASP A 4 33.98 14.67 52.81
CA ASP A 4 32.55 14.53 52.50
C ASP A 4 31.94 15.91 52.22
N ILE A 5 31.22 16.08 51.10
CA ILE A 5 30.06 16.99 51.06
C ILE A 5 28.95 16.36 50.20
N ALA A 6 27.93 15.88 50.91
CA ALA A 6 26.60 15.60 50.41
C ALA A 6 25.91 16.87 49.91
N ARG A 7 25.13 16.77 48.83
CA ARG A 7 23.92 17.57 48.71
C ARG A 7 22.82 16.83 47.97
N ALA A 8 21.92 16.26 48.77
CA ALA A 8 20.56 15.96 48.35
C ALA A 8 19.83 17.23 47.92
N ARG A 9 19.06 17.16 46.83
CA ARG A 9 17.80 17.89 46.71
C ARG A 9 16.76 17.01 46.02
N ARG A 10 15.71 16.75 46.79
CA ARG A 10 14.50 16.02 46.47
C ARG A 10 13.40 16.99 46.00
N CYS A 11 12.46 16.42 45.23
CA CYS A 11 11.05 16.81 44.96
C CYS A 11 10.80 18.13 44.20
N SER A 12 9.88 18.22 43.23
CA SER A 12 8.45 17.83 43.27
C SER A 12 7.95 17.42 41.87
N ALA A 13 7.27 16.28 41.70
CA ALA A 13 5.82 16.07 41.76
C ALA A 13 5.00 16.88 40.72
N ALA A 14 4.48 16.18 39.71
CA ALA A 14 3.31 16.58 38.93
C ALA A 14 2.38 15.35 38.71
N PRO A 15 1.04 15.51 38.74
CA PRO A 15 0.10 14.40 38.94
C PRO A 15 -0.60 13.89 37.65
N GLY A 16 -0.92 12.58 37.67
CA GLY A 16 -2.09 11.95 37.00
C GLY A 16 -2.09 11.84 35.47
N PRO A 17 -2.58 10.72 34.90
CA PRO A 17 -4.02 10.50 34.96
C PRO A 17 -4.47 9.18 35.58
N SER A 18 -5.62 9.30 36.23
CA SER A 18 -6.40 8.29 36.93
C SER A 18 -6.75 7.08 36.07
N ALA A 19 -6.29 5.91 36.53
CA ALA A 19 -6.96 4.64 36.29
C ALA A 19 -8.19 4.56 37.22
N SER A 20 -9.38 4.43 36.64
CA SER A 20 -10.57 3.96 37.36
C SER A 20 -11.10 2.73 36.64
N ALA A 21 -10.84 1.58 37.26
CA ALA A 21 -11.55 0.33 37.04
C ALA A 21 -12.49 0.11 38.24
N ALA A 22 -13.79 0.00 37.96
CA ALA A 22 -14.81 -0.76 38.71
C ALA A 22 -16.18 -0.36 38.11
N CYS A 23 -16.79 -1.19 37.27
CA CYS A 23 -17.60 -2.36 37.61
C CYS A 23 -18.87 -1.98 38.39
N GLY A 24 -19.99 -1.92 37.68
CA GLY A 24 -21.30 -1.73 38.28
C GLY A 24 -22.44 -1.62 37.26
N ARG A 25 -23.06 -2.77 36.95
CA ARG A 25 -24.50 -2.92 36.66
C ARG A 25 -25.14 -1.99 35.62
N SER A 26 -25.47 -2.54 34.46
CA SER A 26 -26.88 -2.84 34.15
C SER A 26 -26.97 -3.68 32.88
N CYS A 27 -27.56 -4.86 33.03
CA CYS A 27 -28.09 -5.65 31.93
C CYS A 27 -29.30 -4.91 31.37
N SER A 28 -29.17 -4.34 30.18
CA SER A 28 -30.31 -3.88 29.39
C SER A 28 -30.25 -4.53 28.02
N HIS A 29 -31.18 -5.46 27.81
CA HIS A 29 -31.49 -6.10 26.55
C HIS A 29 -31.78 -5.04 25.47
N ALA A 30 -30.78 -4.72 24.65
CA ALA A 30 -30.99 -4.06 23.37
C ALA A 30 -30.98 -5.15 22.29
N GLY A 31 -32.17 -5.46 21.76
CA GLY A 31 -32.37 -6.50 20.75
C GLY A 31 -31.44 -6.33 19.55
N ILE A 32 -30.77 -7.43 19.21
CA ILE A 32 -30.01 -7.57 17.98
C ILE A 32 -31.02 -7.47 16.82
N ARG A 33 -31.19 -6.27 16.26
CA ARG A 33 -31.83 -6.11 14.95
C ARG A 33 -30.87 -6.71 13.92
N PRO A 34 -31.32 -7.61 13.03
CA PRO A 34 -30.48 -8.09 11.94
C PRO A 34 -30.06 -6.89 11.08
N PRO A 35 -28.80 -6.82 10.60
CA PRO A 35 -28.43 -5.80 9.64
C PRO A 35 -29.31 -5.99 8.41
N THR A 36 -30.13 -4.98 8.10
CA THR A 36 -30.85 -4.93 6.84
C THR A 36 -29.82 -5.03 5.73
N ARG A 37 -30.08 -5.92 4.78
CA ARG A 37 -29.28 -6.18 3.58
C ARG A 37 -29.20 -4.89 2.77
N SER A 38 -28.24 -4.04 3.12
CA SER A 38 -27.80 -2.89 2.36
C SER A 38 -27.34 -3.45 1.01
N THR A 39 -28.19 -3.30 0.01
CA THR A 39 -27.80 -3.40 -1.38
C THR A 39 -26.77 -2.32 -1.63
N ARG A 40 -25.49 -2.65 -1.41
CA ARG A 40 -24.40 -1.87 -1.99
C ARG A 40 -24.56 -2.01 -3.50
N VAL A 41 -25.23 -1.02 -4.09
CA VAL A 41 -25.00 -0.64 -5.47
C VAL A 41 -23.48 -0.56 -5.59
N ARG A 42 -22.91 -1.39 -6.46
CA ARG A 42 -21.50 -1.28 -6.85
C ARG A 42 -21.32 0.12 -7.41
N GLU A 43 -20.76 1.02 -6.61
CA GLU A 43 -20.29 2.30 -7.12
C GLU A 43 -19.18 1.99 -8.13
N ASP A 44 -19.40 2.46 -9.36
CA ASP A 44 -18.48 2.39 -10.47
C ASP A 44 -17.18 3.12 -10.09
N ILE A 45 -16.12 2.34 -9.84
CA ILE A 45 -14.78 2.84 -9.49
C ILE A 45 -14.11 3.53 -10.70
N ASP A 46 -14.70 3.44 -11.89
CA ASP A 46 -14.08 3.89 -13.14
C ASP A 46 -14.23 5.40 -13.44
N THR A 47 -14.87 6.18 -12.56
CA THR A 47 -15.06 7.62 -12.78
C THR A 47 -14.38 8.48 -11.71
N LEU A 48 -13.08 8.30 -11.55
CA LEU A 48 -12.21 9.38 -11.09
C LEU A 48 -11.10 9.50 -12.12
N GLY A 49 -10.99 10.67 -12.75
CA GLY A 49 -10.04 10.96 -13.81
C GLY A 49 -8.61 10.58 -13.43
N ALA A 50 -8.24 9.34 -13.74
CA ALA A 50 -6.87 8.89 -13.65
C ALA A 50 -6.10 9.74 -14.66
N PRO A 51 -5.11 10.56 -14.23
CA PRO A 51 -4.17 11.10 -15.19
C PRO A 51 -3.62 9.91 -15.99
N PRO A 52 -3.40 10.05 -17.32
CA PRO A 52 -2.89 8.94 -18.11
C PRO A 52 -1.70 8.36 -17.36
N LEU A 53 -1.67 7.03 -17.21
CA LEU A 53 -0.53 6.32 -16.65
C LEU A 53 0.68 6.75 -17.47
N ARG A 54 1.38 7.80 -17.01
CA ARG A 54 2.65 8.21 -17.60
C ARG A 54 3.48 6.95 -17.51
N SER A 55 3.92 6.44 -18.66
CA SER A 55 4.74 5.23 -18.72
C SER A 55 5.77 5.31 -17.59
N ALA A 56 5.61 4.48 -16.56
CA ALA A 56 6.56 4.41 -15.46
C ALA A 56 7.92 3.87 -15.94
N VAL A 57 7.97 3.36 -17.17
CA VAL A 57 9.16 2.92 -17.87
C VAL A 57 9.85 4.17 -18.46
N PRO A 58 11.02 4.58 -17.93
CA PRO A 58 11.81 5.64 -18.54
C PRO A 58 12.17 5.25 -19.98
N ARG A 59 12.20 6.22 -20.89
CA ARG A 59 12.62 5.94 -22.26
C ARG A 59 14.08 5.51 -22.27
N ARG A 60 14.46 4.67 -23.23
CA ARG A 60 15.85 4.22 -23.41
C ARG A 60 16.75 5.46 -23.56
N GLY A 61 17.59 5.73 -22.56
CA GLY A 61 18.46 6.93 -22.49
C GLY A 61 18.06 7.99 -21.45
N GLU A 62 16.89 7.87 -20.81
CA GLU A 62 16.49 8.75 -19.70
C GLU A 62 17.11 8.25 -18.39
N ALA A 63 18.15 8.93 -17.94
CA ALA A 63 18.85 8.61 -16.69
C ALA A 63 17.97 8.96 -15.50
N ARG A 64 17.28 7.97 -14.93
CA ARG A 64 16.60 8.11 -13.65
C ARG A 64 17.67 8.32 -12.58
N MET A 65 17.83 9.54 -12.09
CA MET A 65 18.79 9.81 -11.02
C MET A 65 18.29 9.18 -9.71
N PRO A 66 18.99 8.16 -9.17
CA PRO A 66 18.55 7.51 -7.94
C PRO A 66 18.76 8.40 -6.71
N THR A 67 17.88 8.21 -5.74
CA THR A 67 17.97 8.81 -4.42
C THR A 67 18.64 7.84 -3.45
N TYR A 68 19.55 8.33 -2.62
CA TYR A 68 20.27 7.58 -1.60
C TYR A 68 20.03 8.19 -0.23
N THR A 69 19.80 7.33 0.76
CA THR A 69 19.56 7.75 2.14
C THR A 69 20.84 7.66 2.98
N TYR A 70 21.10 8.70 3.76
CA TYR A 70 22.23 8.79 4.68
C TYR A 70 21.74 8.85 6.12
N ARG A 71 22.55 8.33 7.06
CA ARG A 71 22.27 8.38 8.49
C ARG A 71 23.53 8.69 9.29
N CYS A 72 23.46 9.72 10.13
CA CYS A 72 24.53 10.07 11.07
C CYS A 72 24.40 9.33 12.40
N GLU A 73 25.42 9.46 13.26
CA GLU A 73 25.45 8.85 14.60
C GLU A 73 24.39 9.45 15.54
N SER A 74 24.02 10.72 15.35
CA SER A 74 22.91 11.39 16.05
C SER A 74 21.51 10.94 15.57
N ALA A 75 21.45 9.91 14.72
CA ALA A 75 20.22 9.30 14.20
C ALA A 75 19.36 10.13 13.23
N HIS A 76 19.82 11.29 12.76
CA HIS A 76 19.17 12.03 11.67
C HIS A 76 19.26 11.24 10.34
N ARG A 77 18.26 11.41 9.48
CA ARG A 77 18.19 10.80 8.15
C ARG A 77 17.87 11.84 7.11
N PHE A 78 18.53 11.75 5.96
CA PHE A 78 18.30 12.64 4.84
C PHE A 78 18.63 11.93 3.52
N ASP A 79 18.11 12.47 2.44
CA ASP A 79 18.18 11.89 1.10
C ASP A 79 18.94 12.80 0.15
N GLU A 80 19.84 12.22 -0.65
CA GLU A 80 20.58 12.92 -1.70
C GLU A 80 20.46 12.17 -3.02
N VAL A 81 20.40 12.93 -4.11
CA VAL A 81 20.31 12.39 -5.48
C VAL A 81 21.72 12.34 -6.06
N HIS A 82 22.21 11.15 -6.38
CA HIS A 82 23.53 10.95 -6.98
C HIS A 82 23.42 10.10 -8.24
N THR A 83 24.39 10.23 -9.16
CA THR A 83 24.50 9.23 -10.22
C THR A 83 24.92 7.88 -9.62
N MET A 84 24.59 6.77 -10.28
CA MET A 84 25.04 5.44 -9.81
C MET A 84 26.57 5.31 -9.78
N HIS A 85 27.30 6.06 -10.61
CA HIS A 85 28.75 5.97 -10.70
C HIS A 85 29.49 6.88 -9.70
N SER A 86 28.85 7.95 -9.24
CA SER A 86 29.50 9.00 -8.44
C SER A 86 28.95 9.14 -7.02
N VAL A 87 28.34 8.09 -6.47
CA VAL A 87 27.70 8.13 -5.16
C VAL A 87 28.74 7.99 -4.02
N PRO A 88 28.84 8.95 -3.09
CA PRO A 88 29.78 8.86 -1.98
C PRO A 88 29.28 7.92 -0.86
N GLU A 89 30.20 7.26 -0.16
CA GLU A 89 29.86 6.45 1.02
C GLU A 89 29.47 7.28 2.25
N ARG A 90 29.91 8.54 2.28
CA ARG A 90 29.67 9.50 3.36
C ARG A 90 29.23 10.85 2.82
N SER A 91 28.35 11.51 3.55
CA SER A 91 27.95 12.89 3.30
C SER A 91 27.85 13.65 4.63
N VAL A 92 27.87 14.98 4.57
CA VAL A 92 27.78 15.84 5.75
C VAL A 92 26.32 15.96 6.16
N CYS A 93 26.00 15.70 7.42
CA CYS A 93 24.65 15.86 7.92
C CYS A 93 24.23 17.35 7.92
N PRO A 94 23.12 17.72 7.27
CA PRO A 94 22.66 19.11 7.24
C PRO A 94 22.15 19.62 8.60
N GLU A 95 21.84 18.71 9.55
CA GLU A 95 21.34 19.07 10.87
C GLU A 95 22.46 19.24 11.91
N CYS A 96 23.43 18.33 11.97
CA CYS A 96 24.47 18.33 13.01
C CYS A 96 25.91 18.52 12.50
N GLY A 97 26.11 18.59 11.18
CA GLY A 97 27.44 18.75 10.56
C GLY A 97 28.37 17.53 10.68
N GLN A 98 27.92 16.44 11.30
CA GLN A 98 28.72 15.21 11.44
C GLN A 98 28.66 14.35 10.18
N ASP A 99 29.64 13.46 10.05
CA ASP A 99 29.67 12.42 9.00
C ASP A 99 28.43 11.52 9.08
N ALA A 100 27.70 11.41 7.98
CA ALA A 100 26.59 10.49 7.78
C ALA A 100 26.99 9.39 6.80
N ARG A 101 26.73 8.13 7.15
CA ARG A 101 27.02 6.99 6.27
C ARG A 101 25.82 6.66 5.40
N ARG A 102 26.08 6.29 4.14
CA ARG A 102 25.05 5.77 3.24
C ARG A 102 24.44 4.50 3.83
N ARG A 103 23.12 4.45 3.88
CA ARG A 103 22.37 3.25 4.27
C ARG A 103 21.60 2.75 3.06
N PRO A 104 21.49 1.42 2.87
CA PRO A 104 20.52 0.87 1.94
C PRO A 104 19.14 1.43 2.28
N ALA A 105 18.47 2.06 1.33
CA ALA A 105 17.09 2.47 1.51
C ALA A 105 16.26 1.22 1.84
N ALA A 106 15.32 1.34 2.79
CA ALA A 106 14.43 0.23 3.07
C ALA A 106 13.67 -0.10 1.78
N PRO A 107 13.58 -1.38 1.38
CA PRO A 107 12.69 -1.73 0.28
C PRO A 107 11.29 -1.24 0.66
N HIS A 108 10.61 -0.55 -0.25
CA HIS A 108 9.26 0.00 -0.02
C HIS A 108 8.23 -1.14 0.03
N LEU A 109 8.29 -1.99 1.06
CA LEU A 109 7.46 -3.19 1.20
C LEU A 109 5.96 -2.86 1.29
N SER A 110 5.62 -1.66 1.75
CA SER A 110 4.24 -1.16 1.77
C SER A 110 3.60 -1.10 0.38
N VAL A 111 4.40 -0.99 -0.69
CA VAL A 111 3.89 -0.95 -2.06
C VAL A 111 3.35 -2.31 -2.52
N ALA A 112 3.82 -3.42 -1.93
CA ALA A 112 3.36 -4.76 -2.29
C ALA A 112 1.87 -5.00 -2.00
N GLY A 113 1.27 -4.25 -1.07
CA GLY A 113 -0.16 -4.28 -0.79
C GLY A 113 -1.02 -3.35 -1.65
N SER A 114 -0.42 -2.60 -2.58
CA SER A 114 -1.13 -1.60 -3.38
C SER A 114 -1.90 -2.23 -4.55
N SER A 115 -2.97 -1.56 -5.00
CA SER A 115 -3.70 -1.96 -6.21
C SER A 115 -2.81 -2.00 -7.46
N ALA A 116 -1.86 -1.07 -7.56
CA ALA A 116 -0.88 -1.05 -8.64
C ALA A 116 -0.01 -2.32 -8.65
N TYR A 117 0.45 -2.78 -7.48
CA TYR A 117 1.19 -4.05 -7.38
C TYR A 117 0.32 -5.25 -7.75
N GLY A 118 -0.95 -5.26 -7.33
CA GLY A 118 -1.91 -6.28 -7.72
C GLY A 118 -2.12 -6.39 -9.24
N LEU A 119 -2.12 -5.27 -9.97
CA LEU A 119 -2.20 -5.27 -11.44
C LEU A 119 -0.95 -5.89 -12.08
N ILE A 120 0.24 -5.60 -11.54
CA ILE A 120 1.50 -6.20 -12.02
C ILE A 120 1.50 -7.71 -11.80
N ASP A 121 1.07 -8.17 -10.62
CA ASP A 121 0.99 -9.58 -10.31
C ASP A 121 -0.04 -10.30 -11.21
N ALA A 122 -1.22 -9.72 -11.39
CA ALA A 122 -2.24 -10.27 -12.29
C ALA A 122 -1.75 -10.35 -13.75
N ALA A 123 -1.04 -9.34 -14.24
CA ALA A 123 -0.45 -9.35 -15.58
C ALA A 123 0.68 -10.37 -15.73
N SER A 124 1.48 -10.58 -14.67
CA SER A 124 2.54 -11.60 -14.66
C SER A 124 1.93 -13.00 -14.65
N ARG A 125 0.86 -13.20 -13.87
CA ARG A 125 0.13 -14.46 -13.78
C ARG A 125 -0.51 -14.85 -15.11
N SER A 126 -1.16 -13.92 -15.81
CA SER A 126 -1.83 -14.19 -17.09
C SER A 126 -0.87 -14.62 -18.21
N ALA A 127 0.44 -14.33 -18.09
CA ALA A 127 1.44 -14.76 -19.05
C ALA A 127 1.71 -16.28 -19.01
N HIS A 128 1.52 -16.91 -17.85
CA HIS A 128 1.82 -18.34 -17.64
C HIS A 128 0.58 -19.15 -17.27
N GLU A 129 -0.44 -18.50 -16.72
CA GLU A 129 -1.71 -19.07 -16.26
C GLU A 129 -2.87 -18.18 -16.73
N PRO A 130 -3.17 -18.13 -18.04
CA PRO A 130 -4.27 -17.34 -18.55
C PRO A 130 -5.62 -17.98 -18.17
N ASP A 131 -6.55 -17.17 -17.66
CA ASP A 131 -7.93 -17.60 -17.46
C ASP A 131 -8.63 -17.86 -18.81
N VAL A 132 -9.37 -18.96 -18.91
CA VAL A 132 -10.16 -19.29 -20.09
C VAL A 132 -11.41 -18.40 -20.11
N VAL A 133 -11.33 -17.29 -20.84
CA VAL A 133 -12.46 -16.35 -21.00
C VAL A 133 -13.43 -16.82 -22.07
N THR A 134 -14.71 -16.93 -21.74
CA THR A 134 -15.78 -17.30 -22.69
C THR A 134 -16.36 -16.11 -23.45
N SER A 135 -15.90 -14.89 -23.13
CA SER A 135 -16.30 -13.64 -23.78
C SER A 135 -15.22 -12.58 -23.60
N LEU A 136 -15.14 -11.63 -24.54
CA LEU A 136 -14.18 -10.54 -24.47
C LEU A 136 -14.45 -9.62 -23.26
N PRO A 137 -13.40 -9.15 -22.56
CA PRO A 137 -13.53 -8.14 -21.51
C PRO A 137 -14.21 -6.87 -22.06
N GLY A 138 -15.19 -6.33 -21.33
CA GLY A 138 -15.92 -5.11 -21.72
C GLY A 138 -17.01 -5.32 -22.78
N ALA A 139 -17.14 -6.51 -23.37
CA ALA A 139 -18.28 -6.81 -24.23
C ALA A 139 -19.51 -7.14 -23.35
N PRO A 140 -20.70 -6.56 -23.64
CA PRO A 140 -21.91 -6.97 -22.95
C PRO A 140 -22.11 -8.47 -23.19
N ARG A 141 -22.35 -9.24 -22.11
CA ARG A 141 -22.75 -10.64 -22.21
C ARG A 141 -24.04 -10.68 -23.03
N ARG A 142 -23.91 -10.95 -24.33
CA ARG A 142 -25.07 -11.20 -25.18
C ARG A 142 -25.72 -12.46 -24.60
N PRO A 143 -26.99 -12.43 -24.19
CA PRO A 143 -27.66 -13.66 -23.78
C PRO A 143 -27.41 -14.69 -24.87
N GLY A 144 -26.78 -15.81 -24.50
CA GLY A 144 -26.41 -16.85 -25.45
C GLY A 144 -27.62 -17.13 -26.33
N GLY A 145 -27.45 -17.08 -27.65
CA GLY A 145 -28.54 -17.31 -28.59
C GLY A 145 -29.21 -18.61 -28.18
N GLY A 146 -30.44 -18.50 -27.68
CA GLY A 146 -31.15 -19.68 -27.18
C GLY A 146 -31.21 -20.75 -28.26
N ILE A 147 -31.33 -22.02 -27.85
CA ILE A 147 -31.55 -23.12 -28.80
C ILE A 147 -32.77 -22.75 -29.65
N THR A 148 -32.52 -22.50 -30.93
CA THR A 148 -33.52 -22.10 -31.89
C THR A 148 -34.37 -23.32 -32.23
N ARG A 149 -35.61 -23.34 -31.72
CA ARG A 149 -36.58 -24.43 -31.91
C ARG A 149 -37.27 -24.39 -33.28
N ASN A 150 -36.60 -23.83 -34.29
CA ASN A 150 -37.13 -23.76 -35.64
C ASN A 150 -37.23 -25.20 -36.22
N PRO A 151 -38.43 -25.68 -36.58
CA PRO A 151 -38.61 -27.03 -37.14
C PRO A 151 -37.84 -27.25 -38.44
N LEU A 152 -37.44 -26.19 -39.17
CA LEU A 152 -36.59 -26.30 -40.35
C LEU A 152 -35.20 -26.85 -40.05
N HIS A 153 -34.71 -26.74 -38.81
CA HIS A 153 -33.44 -27.33 -38.43
C HIS A 153 -33.46 -28.86 -38.44
N ALA A 154 -34.64 -29.49 -38.42
CA ALA A 154 -34.77 -30.93 -38.59
C ALA A 154 -34.43 -31.40 -40.01
N LYS A 155 -34.42 -30.49 -40.99
CA LYS A 155 -34.14 -30.79 -42.41
C LYS A 155 -32.69 -30.54 -42.82
N LEU A 156 -31.85 -30.06 -41.91
CA LEU A 156 -30.43 -29.84 -42.20
C LEU A 156 -29.71 -31.20 -42.27
N PRO A 157 -28.82 -31.40 -43.27
CA PRO A 157 -27.99 -32.60 -43.34
C PRO A 157 -27.17 -32.75 -42.06
N ARG A 158 -27.30 -33.92 -41.42
CA ARG A 158 -26.43 -34.31 -40.31
C ARG A 158 -25.23 -35.02 -40.92
N HIS A 159 -24.09 -34.36 -40.84
CA HIS A 159 -22.79 -34.96 -41.18
C HIS A 159 -22.21 -35.62 -39.94
#